data_AF-A0A7J0EDC7-F1
#
_entry.id   AF-A0A7J0EDC7-F1
#
_cell.length_a   1.000
_cell.length_b   1.000
_cell.length_c   1.000
_cell.angle_alpha   90.00
_cell.angle_beta   90.00
_cell.angle_gamma   90.00
#
_symmetry.space_group_name_H-M   'P 1'
#
loop_
_entity.id
_entity.type
_entity.pdbx_description
1 polymer ?
#
loop_
_entity_poly.entity_id
_entity_poly.type
_entity_poly.pdbx_seq_one_letter_code
_entity_poly.pdbx_strand_id
1 'polypeptide(L)'
;MTSRRWSKPTARSSSTSSRCFKGGSPLVVSRNDDATEVGQAMANSCRAVSGVLVDAHIGDRLSEELFSRVASRAASQANELLEQLQFFHIVASLSFA
;
A
#
# COMPACT_ATOMS: atom_id res chain seq x y z
N MET A 1 3.43 -5.26 26.09
CA MET A 1 2.74 -5.98 24.99
C MET A 1 3.00 -7.46 25.15
N THR A 2 2.00 -8.24 25.57
CA THR A 2 2.12 -9.67 25.87
C THR A 2 1.85 -10.51 24.62
N SER A 3 2.88 -11.21 24.15
CA SER A 3 2.82 -12.17 23.04
C SER A 3 1.93 -13.35 23.43
N ARG A 4 0.77 -13.51 22.78
CA ARG A 4 -0.04 -14.73 22.90
C ARG A 4 0.36 -15.71 21.80
N ARG A 5 1.09 -16.76 22.19
CA ARG A 5 1.39 -17.94 21.36
C ARG A 5 0.13 -18.83 21.33
N TRP A 6 -0.47 -18.99 20.16
CA TRP A 6 -1.57 -19.94 19.97
C TRP A 6 -1.00 -21.34 19.69
N SER A 7 -1.45 -22.35 20.43
CA SER A 7 -1.08 -23.76 20.23
C SER A 7 -2.33 -24.57 19.87
N LYS A 8 -2.28 -25.37 18.80
CA LYS A 8 -3.31 -26.36 18.44
C LYS A 8 -2.68 -27.72 18.06
N PRO A 9 -3.46 -28.81 18.17
CA PRO A 9 -2.98 -30.15 18.48
C PRO A 9 -2.43 -30.93 17.28
N THR A 10 -1.64 -31.95 17.62
CA THR A 10 -0.77 -32.81 16.79
C THR A 10 -1.45 -33.58 15.64
N ALA A 11 -1.04 -33.31 14.39
CA ALA A 11 -1.00 -34.26 13.27
C ALA A 11 -0.11 -33.72 12.12
N ARG A 12 0.99 -34.44 11.80
CA ARG A 12 2.05 -34.17 10.79
C ARG A 12 2.72 -32.78 10.85
N SER A 13 4.06 -32.75 10.85
CA SER A 13 4.86 -31.54 11.12
C SER A 13 4.89 -30.54 9.96
N SER A 14 3.74 -29.95 9.60
CA SER A 14 3.75 -28.72 8.80
C SER A 14 4.22 -27.57 9.69
N SER A 15 5.40 -26.99 9.41
CA SER A 15 5.82 -25.78 10.11
C SER A 15 5.31 -24.56 9.32
N THR A 16 4.36 -23.84 9.92
CA THR A 16 3.84 -22.58 9.40
C THR A 16 4.25 -21.46 10.34
N SER A 17 4.92 -20.43 9.81
CA SER A 17 5.23 -19.22 10.57
C SER A 17 4.71 -17.99 9.83
N SER A 18 4.22 -16.99 10.56
CA SER A 18 3.74 -15.73 10.01
C SER A 18 4.24 -14.55 10.84
N ARG A 19 4.65 -13.47 10.18
CA ARG A 19 5.09 -12.23 10.83
C ARG A 19 4.54 -11.01 10.10
N CYS A 20 4.19 -9.98 10.87
CA CYS A 20 3.85 -8.66 10.34
C CYS A 20 5.06 -7.74 10.45
N PHE A 21 5.34 -6.99 9.39
CA PHE A 21 6.44 -6.03 9.31
C PHE A 21 5.91 -4.66 8.92
N LYS A 22 6.46 -3.60 9.49
CA LYS A 22 6.21 -2.24 9.02
C LYS A 22 7.11 -2.01 7.81
N GLY A 23 6.50 -1.92 6.63
CA GLY A 23 7.18 -1.75 5.33
C GLY A 23 7.61 -0.32 5.03
N GLY A 24 7.08 0.65 5.77
CA GLY A 24 7.36 2.06 5.55
C GLY A 24 6.38 2.71 4.58
N SER A 25 6.74 3.90 4.09
CA SER A 25 5.98 4.60 3.06
C SER A 25 6.16 3.90 1.71
N PRO A 26 5.06 3.65 0.97
CA PRO A 26 5.13 3.05 -0.36
C PRO A 26 5.48 4.05 -1.47
N LEU A 27 5.58 5.35 -1.15
CA LEU A 27 5.81 6.39 -2.14
C LEU A 27 7.30 6.58 -2.40
N VAL A 28 7.68 6.54 -3.66
CA VAL A 28 9.04 6.86 -4.13
C VAL A 28 9.03 8.31 -4.57
N VAL A 29 9.69 9.16 -3.79
CA VAL A 29 9.86 10.59 -4.07
C VAL A 29 11.34 10.95 -3.90
N SER A 30 11.84 11.81 -4.79
CA SER A 30 13.21 12.31 -4.75
C SER A 30 13.34 13.44 -3.74
N ARG A 31 12.28 14.25 -3.60
CA ARG A 31 12.20 15.39 -2.69
C ARG A 31 10.92 15.33 -1.87
N ASN A 32 11.07 15.05 -0.58
CA ASN A 32 9.94 14.98 0.35
C ASN A 32 9.24 16.34 0.57
N ASP A 33 9.91 17.45 0.27
CA ASP A 33 9.39 18.82 0.36
C ASP A 33 8.64 19.26 -0.92
N ASP A 34 8.71 18.49 -2.00
CA ASP A 34 7.97 18.76 -3.23
C ASP A 34 6.58 18.14 -3.17
N ALA A 35 5.60 18.93 -2.72
CA ALA A 35 4.20 18.51 -2.63
C ALA A 35 3.63 18.02 -3.99
N THR A 36 4.12 18.56 -5.11
CA THR A 36 3.67 18.14 -6.44
C THR A 36 4.20 16.76 -6.77
N GLU A 37 5.48 16.49 -6.47
CA GLU A 37 6.08 15.17 -6.64
C GLU A 37 5.35 14.12 -5.79
N VAL A 38 5.04 14.44 -4.52
CA VAL A 38 4.28 13.57 -3.63
C VAL A 38 2.89 13.26 -4.19
N GLY A 39 2.18 14.29 -4.67
CA GLY A 39 0.86 14.12 -5.27
C GLY A 39 0.89 13.22 -6.50
N GLN A 40 1.86 13.43 -7.39
CA GLN A 40 2.03 12.62 -8.59
C GLN A 40 2.43 11.19 -8.26
N ALA A 41 3.34 10.97 -7.31
CA ALA A 41 3.73 9.65 -6.86
C ALA A 41 2.52 8.86 -6.34
N MET A 42 1.67 9.49 -5.51
CA MET A 42 0.45 8.86 -5.01
C MET A 42 -0.55 8.53 -6.13
N ALA A 43 -0.81 9.47 -7.04
CA ALA A 43 -1.71 9.24 -8.16
C ALA A 43 -1.21 8.11 -9.09
N ASN A 44 0.11 8.07 -9.35
CA ASN A 44 0.74 7.01 -10.13
C ASN A 44 0.61 5.66 -9.44
N SER A 45 0.84 5.57 -8.13
CA SER A 45 0.64 4.33 -7.36
C SER A 45 -0.81 3.83 -7.45
N CYS A 46 -1.80 4.72 -7.28
CA CYS A 46 -3.21 4.35 -7.43
C CYS A 46 -3.51 3.87 -8.86
N ARG A 47 -3.04 4.60 -9.88
CA ARG A 47 -3.28 4.26 -11.29
C ARG A 47 -2.62 2.94 -11.69
N ALA A 48 -1.44 2.63 -11.16
CA ALA A 48 -0.77 1.35 -11.42
C ALA A 48 -1.55 0.15 -10.87
N VAL A 49 -2.23 0.31 -9.74
CA VAL A 49 -3.00 -0.78 -9.10
C VAL A 49 -4.38 -0.96 -9.72
N SER A 50 -5.10 0.14 -9.99
CA SER A 50 -6.52 0.08 -10.35
C SER A 50 -6.90 0.82 -11.63
N GLY A 51 -5.95 1.44 -12.34
CA GLY A 51 -6.22 2.27 -13.52
C GLY A 51 -7.11 1.60 -14.54
N VAL A 52 -6.77 0.36 -14.93
CA VAL A 52 -7.57 -0.42 -15.90
C VAL A 52 -9.02 -0.69 -15.45
N LEU A 53 -9.24 -0.83 -14.13
CA LEU A 53 -10.59 -1.05 -13.58
C LEU A 53 -11.40 0.24 -13.58
N VAL A 54 -10.74 1.37 -13.29
CA VAL A 54 -11.36 2.70 -13.35
C VAL A 54 -11.70 3.02 -14.81
N ASP A 55 -10.75 2.87 -15.73
CA ASP A 55 -10.96 3.11 -17.17
C ASP A 55 -12.15 2.29 -17.70
N ALA A 56 -12.22 0.99 -17.35
CA ALA A 56 -13.31 0.12 -17.76
C ALA A 56 -14.69 0.51 -17.17
N HIS A 57 -14.71 1.18 -16.01
CA HIS A 57 -15.96 1.53 -15.32
C HIS A 57 -16.51 2.91 -15.70
N ILE A 58 -15.63 3.91 -15.89
CA ILE A 58 -16.03 5.32 -16.10
C ILE A 58 -15.47 5.92 -17.40
N GLY A 59 -14.65 5.19 -18.15
CA GLY A 59 -14.01 5.64 -19.37
C GLY A 59 -12.79 6.53 -19.15
N ASP A 60 -11.91 6.56 -20.16
CA ASP A 60 -10.57 7.17 -20.09
C ASP A 60 -10.59 8.65 -19.66
N ARG A 61 -11.49 9.45 -20.23
CA ARG A 61 -11.56 10.90 -19.94
C ARG A 61 -11.88 11.18 -18.47
N LEU A 62 -12.86 10.46 -17.90
CA LEU A 62 -13.25 10.65 -16.50
C LEU A 62 -12.20 10.04 -15.55
N SER A 63 -11.53 8.96 -15.97
CA SER A 63 -10.41 8.39 -15.25
C SER A 63 -9.23 9.36 -15.15
N GLU A 64 -8.84 10.01 -16.25
CA GLU A 64 -7.81 11.05 -16.24
C GLU A 64 -8.15 12.19 -15.29
N GLU A 65 -9.39 12.68 -15.34
CA GLU A 65 -9.87 13.70 -14.43
C GLU A 65 -9.82 13.24 -12.96
N LEU A 66 -10.22 11.99 -12.69
CA LEU A 66 -10.17 11.40 -11.35
C LEU A 66 -8.74 11.36 -10.81
N PHE A 67 -7.79 10.82 -11.58
CA PHE A 67 -6.40 10.68 -11.13
C PHE A 67 -5.70 12.05 -11.01
N SER A 68 -6.06 13.03 -11.84
CA SER A 68 -5.62 14.43 -11.66
C SER A 68 -6.13 15.01 -10.33
N ARG A 69 -7.39 14.76 -9.97
CA ARG A 69 -7.94 15.16 -8.66
C ARG A 69 -7.29 14.41 -7.49
N VAL A 70 -6.89 13.14 -7.67
CA VAL A 70 -6.09 12.41 -6.66
C VAL A 70 -4.74 13.09 -6.45
N ALA A 71 -4.02 13.41 -7.53
CA ALA A 71 -2.73 14.09 -7.45
C ALA A 71 -2.85 15.43 -6.72
N SER A 72 -3.84 16.25 -7.09
CA SER A 72 -4.09 17.54 -6.46
C SER A 72 -4.39 17.42 -4.97
N ARG A 73 -5.26 16.48 -4.57
CA ARG A 73 -5.59 16.26 -3.15
C ARG A 73 -4.39 15.76 -2.35
N ALA A 74 -3.64 14.81 -2.90
CA ALA A 74 -2.44 14.29 -2.26
C ALA A 74 -1.36 15.37 -2.10
N ALA A 75 -1.20 16.27 -3.08
CA ALA A 75 -0.31 17.42 -2.97
C ALA A 75 -0.75 18.39 -1.86
N SER A 76 -2.05 18.71 -1.77
CA SER A 76 -2.59 19.55 -0.69
C SER A 76 -2.40 18.97 0.71
N GLN A 77 -2.21 17.66 0.83
CA GLN A 77 -2.03 16.93 2.10
C GLN A 77 -0.67 16.24 2.19
N ALA A 78 0.34 16.70 1.44
CA ALA A 78 1.61 15.98 1.25
C ALA A 78 2.34 15.65 2.57
N ASN A 79 2.39 16.59 3.51
CA ASN A 79 3.05 16.38 4.81
C ASN A 79 2.37 15.27 5.62
N GLU A 80 1.05 15.35 5.80
CA GLU A 80 0.28 14.31 6.52
C GLU A 80 0.39 12.96 5.82
N LEU A 81 0.38 12.95 4.48
CA LEU A 81 0.48 11.73 3.69
C LEU A 81 1.83 11.03 3.92
N LEU A 82 2.95 11.76 3.85
CA LEU A 82 4.28 11.18 4.06
C LEU A 82 4.48 10.67 5.50
N GLU A 83 3.89 11.33 6.49
CA GLU A 83 3.98 10.92 7.89
C GLU A 83 3.11 9.69 8.21
N GLN A 84 1.88 9.68 7.70
CA GLN A 84 0.86 8.71 8.11
C GLN A 84 0.75 7.49 7.19
N LEU A 85 1.10 7.62 5.91
CA LEU A 85 0.97 6.52 4.96
C LEU A 85 2.05 5.47 5.22
N GLN A 86 1.65 4.36 5.83
CA GLN A 86 2.54 3.28 6.21
C GLN A 86 1.93 1.94 5.78
N PHE A 87 2.67 1.16 5.00
CA PHE A 87 2.25 -0.19 4.63
C PHE A 87 2.78 -1.21 5.64
N PHE A 88 1.91 -2.16 5.98
CA PHE A 88 2.29 -3.33 6.77
C PHE A 88 2.30 -4.55 5.87
N HIS A 89 3.38 -5.31 5.90
CA HIS A 89 3.50 -6.57 5.16
C HIS A 89 3.25 -7.74 6.11
N ILE A 90 2.41 -8.67 5.67
CA ILE A 90 2.24 -9.95 6.33
C ILE A 90 3.00 -10.98 5.51
N VAL A 91 4.03 -11.58 6.11
CA VAL A 91 4.84 -12.62 5.47
C VAL A 91 4.55 -13.94 6.15
N ALA A 92 4.10 -14.92 5.39
CA ALA A 92 3.86 -16.29 5.84
C ALA A 92 4.82 -17.25 5.13
N SER A 93 5.54 -18.05 5.92
CA SER A 93 6.33 -19.18 5.44
C SER A 93 5.57 -20.45 5.74
N LEU A 94 5.19 -21.16 4.68
CA LEU A 94 4.44 -22.41 4.73
C LEU A 94 5.37 -23.55 4.30
N SER A 95 5.43 -24.61 5.11
CA SER A 95 6.14 -25.83 4.74
C SER A 95 5.25 -27.04 4.96
N PHE A 96 5.35 -28.00 4.03
CA PHE A 96 4.71 -29.29 4.13
C PHE A 96 5.78 -30.35 4.39
N ALA A 97 5.48 -31.32 5.24
CA ALA A 97 6.34 -32.46 5.54
C ALA A 97 5.95 -33.69 4.71
#